data_AF-A0A7S1A7W5-F1
#
_entry.id   AF-A0A7S1A7W5-F1
#
_cell.length_a   1.000
_cell.length_b   1.000
_cell.length_c   1.000
_cell.angle_alpha   90.00
_cell.angle_beta   90.00
_cell.angle_gamma   90.00
#
_symmetry.space_group_name_H-M   'P 1'
#
loop_
_entity.id
_entity.type
_entity.pdbx_description
1 polymer ?
#
loop_
_entity_poly.entity_id
_entity_poly.type
_entity_poly.pdbx_seq_one_letter_code
_entity_poly.pdbx_strand_id
1 'polypeptide(L)'
;MDRDTVLQTQSKRNQAMIRDLKDLFQESDNDNSGTLSRKEFMAAFEAPDMQAPLRHLGVELTDADSLFEMLGISEDDELVIDEFINMCLRAKTLTRPVDLQSFMQQSRRNTDQFRRGLTEIESRIERLGVKIESALHPKSTRSHAARTEHRPHTMRVMPESAPSGIQQDY
;
A
#
# COMPACT_ATOMS: atom_id res chain seq x y z
N MET A 1 23.53 -44.35 2.23
CA MET A 1 22.29 -43.54 2.13
C MET A 1 22.56 -42.48 1.09
N ASP A 2 21.91 -42.56 -0.07
CA ASP A 2 22.13 -41.65 -1.20
C ASP A 2 21.57 -40.25 -0.91
N ARG A 3 22.25 -39.21 -1.40
CA ARG A 3 21.86 -37.81 -1.15
C ARG A 3 20.46 -37.51 -1.68
N ASP A 4 20.08 -38.11 -2.81
CA ASP A 4 18.75 -38.00 -3.40
C ASP A 4 17.67 -38.67 -2.53
N THR A 5 17.99 -39.79 -1.87
CA THR A 5 17.06 -40.47 -0.98
C THR A 5 16.76 -39.63 0.26
N VAL A 6 17.76 -38.92 0.78
CA VAL A 6 17.60 -38.00 1.92
C VAL A 6 16.74 -36.80 1.53
N LEU A 7 17.01 -36.17 0.37
CA LEU A 7 16.23 -35.03 -0.12
C LEU A 7 14.77 -35.39 -0.39
N GLN A 8 14.52 -36.55 -1.01
CA GLN A 8 13.16 -37.02 -1.25
C GLN A 8 12.41 -37.32 0.06
N THR A 9 13.09 -37.88 1.05
CA THR A 9 12.48 -38.18 2.36
C THR A 9 12.11 -36.91 3.10
N GLN A 10 12.96 -35.88 3.07
CA GLN A 10 12.64 -34.57 3.66
C GLN A 10 11.48 -33.88 2.94
N SER A 11 11.46 -33.91 1.60
CA SER A 11 10.37 -33.32 0.80
C SER A 11 9.02 -33.96 1.13
N LYS A 12 8.95 -35.30 1.20
CA LYS A 12 7.71 -36.02 1.55
C LYS A 12 7.23 -35.70 2.97
N ARG A 13 8.14 -35.59 3.95
CA ARG A 13 7.80 -35.18 5.31
C ARG A 13 7.25 -33.76 5.36
N ASN A 14 7.83 -32.83 4.61
CA ASN A 14 7.33 -31.46 4.52
C ASN A 14 5.94 -31.39 3.87
N GLN A 15 5.69 -32.20 2.83
CA GLN A 15 4.37 -32.24 2.17
C GLN A 15 3.27 -32.84 3.04
N ALA A 16 3.58 -33.87 3.84
CA ALA A 16 2.62 -34.45 4.78
C ALA A 16 2.25 -33.40 5.84
N MET A 17 3.26 -32.78 6.42
CA MET A 17 3.10 -31.71 7.40
C MET A 17 2.28 -30.52 6.89
N ILE A 18 2.50 -30.09 5.64
CA ILE A 18 1.71 -29.01 5.02
C ILE A 18 0.23 -29.38 4.93
N ARG A 19 -0.07 -30.64 4.61
CA ARG A 19 -1.44 -31.14 4.60
C ARG A 19 -2.03 -31.09 6.00
N ASP A 20 -1.30 -31.58 7.00
CA ASP A 20 -1.76 -31.57 8.39
C ASP A 20 -2.07 -30.13 8.87
N LEU A 21 -1.20 -29.16 8.57
CA LEU A 21 -1.44 -27.74 8.87
C LEU A 21 -2.67 -27.19 8.15
N LYS A 22 -2.83 -27.53 6.87
CA LYS A 22 -3.98 -27.07 6.07
C LYS A 22 -5.28 -27.58 6.66
N ASP A 23 -5.34 -28.87 6.96
CA ASP A 23 -6.52 -29.52 7.49
C ASP A 23 -6.90 -28.92 8.86
N LEU A 24 -5.92 -28.68 9.74
CA LEU A 24 -6.15 -28.08 11.06
C LEU A 24 -6.63 -26.62 10.99
N PHE A 25 -6.07 -25.81 10.08
CA PHE A 25 -6.55 -24.44 9.88
C PHE A 25 -7.94 -24.41 9.26
N GLN A 26 -8.23 -25.35 8.36
CA GLN A 26 -9.53 -25.45 7.71
C GLN A 26 -10.62 -25.97 8.67
N GLU A 27 -10.26 -26.73 9.70
CA GLU A 27 -11.17 -27.08 10.80
C GLU A 27 -11.48 -25.88 11.71
N SER A 28 -10.60 -24.87 11.74
CA SER A 28 -10.77 -23.66 12.54
C SER A 28 -11.53 -22.55 11.79
N ASP A 29 -11.65 -22.65 10.47
CA ASP A 29 -12.43 -21.80 9.57
C ASP A 29 -13.91 -22.17 9.66
N ASN A 30 -14.64 -21.52 10.58
CA ASN A 30 -16.01 -21.94 10.92
C ASN A 30 -17.02 -21.57 9.82
N ASP A 31 -16.73 -20.51 9.06
CA ASP A 31 -17.58 -20.05 7.98
C ASP A 31 -17.20 -20.63 6.61
N ASN A 32 -16.12 -21.44 6.55
CA ASN A 32 -15.58 -22.05 5.34
C ASN A 32 -15.23 -21.01 4.26
N SER A 33 -14.77 -19.83 4.70
CA SER A 33 -14.35 -18.73 3.83
C SER A 33 -13.04 -19.03 3.09
N GLY A 34 -12.24 -19.98 3.59
CA GLY A 34 -10.86 -20.21 3.17
C GLY A 34 -9.88 -19.20 3.77
N THR A 35 -10.36 -18.39 4.72
CA THR A 35 -9.58 -17.40 5.45
C THR A 35 -9.73 -17.65 6.96
N LEU A 36 -8.91 -16.97 7.77
CA LEU A 36 -9.02 -17.02 9.22
C LEU A 36 -9.12 -15.61 9.76
N SER A 37 -10.20 -15.33 10.47
CA SER A 37 -10.27 -14.16 11.33
C SER A 37 -9.21 -14.25 12.45
N ARG A 38 -8.88 -13.13 13.09
CA ARG A 38 -7.96 -13.13 14.24
C ARG A 38 -8.39 -14.13 15.32
N LYS A 39 -9.70 -14.22 15.60
CA LYS A 39 -10.24 -15.12 16.62
C LYS A 39 -10.05 -16.59 16.26
N GLU A 40 -10.32 -16.95 15.01
CA GLU A 40 -10.14 -18.32 14.52
C GLU A 40 -8.65 -18.69 14.48
N PHE A 41 -7.81 -17.75 14.07
CA PHE A 41 -6.37 -17.94 14.10
C PHE A 41 -5.84 -18.19 15.53
N MET A 42 -6.26 -17.39 16.51
CA MET A 42 -5.88 -17.60 17.92
C MET A 42 -6.35 -18.95 18.43
N ALA A 43 -7.61 -19.30 18.18
CA ALA A 43 -8.18 -20.59 18.59
C ALA A 43 -7.43 -21.77 17.96
N ALA A 44 -7.08 -21.66 16.67
CA ALA A 44 -6.28 -22.65 15.96
C ALA A 44 -4.88 -22.79 16.56
N PHE A 45 -4.24 -21.68 16.95
CA PHE A 45 -2.90 -21.66 17.54
C PHE A 45 -2.86 -22.27 18.96
N GLU A 46 -3.94 -22.11 19.73
CA GLU A 46 -4.09 -22.70 21.06
C GLU A 46 -4.48 -24.18 21.01
N ALA A 47 -4.96 -24.67 19.87
CA ALA A 47 -5.33 -26.07 19.70
C ALA A 47 -4.13 -27.00 19.93
N PRO A 48 -4.24 -28.02 20.79
CA PRO A 48 -3.15 -28.96 21.09
C PRO A 48 -2.57 -29.62 19.84
N ASP A 49 -3.42 -29.90 18.85
CA ASP A 49 -3.05 -30.59 17.62
C ASP A 49 -2.24 -29.70 16.66
N MET A 50 -2.34 -28.37 16.80
CA MET A 50 -1.59 -27.38 16.00
C MET A 50 -0.16 -27.16 16.52
N GLN A 51 0.09 -27.44 17.79
CA GLN A 51 1.38 -27.20 18.45
C GLN A 51 2.52 -28.00 17.82
N ALA A 52 2.30 -29.28 17.52
CA ALA A 52 3.34 -30.16 16.98
C ALA A 52 3.73 -29.80 15.53
N PRO A 53 2.79 -29.54 14.61
CA PRO A 53 3.10 -28.99 13.30
C PRO A 53 3.84 -27.64 13.37
N LEU A 54 3.36 -26.66 14.16
CA LEU A 54 4.02 -25.35 14.25
C LEU A 54 5.46 -25.44 14.79
N ARG A 55 5.69 -26.25 15.82
CA ARG A 55 7.05 -26.50 16.33
C ARG A 55 7.95 -27.15 15.29
N HIS A 56 7.41 -28.05 14.47
CA HIS A 56 8.18 -28.68 13.39
C HIS A 56 8.50 -27.71 12.22
N LEU A 57 7.81 -26.56 12.14
CA LEU A 57 8.17 -25.45 11.24
C LEU A 57 9.22 -24.52 11.85
N GLY A 58 9.57 -24.69 13.13
CA GLY A 58 10.41 -23.74 13.86
C GLY A 58 9.65 -22.46 14.25
N VAL A 59 8.31 -22.52 14.34
CA VAL A 59 7.55 -21.51 15.09
C VAL A 59 7.68 -21.88 16.57
N GLU A 60 8.46 -21.12 17.34
CA GLU A 60 8.34 -21.18 18.79
C GLU A 60 7.09 -20.39 19.21
N LEU A 61 6.23 -21.09 19.95
CA LEU A 61 4.89 -20.64 20.33
C LEU A 61 4.98 -19.71 21.53
N THR A 62 5.62 -18.56 21.35
CA THR A 62 5.72 -17.59 22.44
C THR A 62 4.55 -16.62 22.48
N ASP A 63 3.88 -16.37 21.35
CA ASP A 63 2.67 -15.55 21.29
C ASP A 63 2.00 -15.61 19.90
N ALA A 64 0.76 -16.10 19.85
CA ALA A 64 -0.03 -16.15 18.61
C ALA A 64 -0.39 -14.75 18.11
N ASP A 65 -0.64 -13.80 19.03
CA ASP A 65 -0.91 -12.40 18.70
C ASP A 65 0.29 -11.76 18.01
N SER A 66 1.49 -11.92 18.58
CA SER A 66 2.73 -11.45 17.95
C SER A 66 2.93 -12.00 16.53
N LEU A 67 2.51 -13.24 16.25
CA LEU A 67 2.65 -13.84 14.92
C LEU A 67 1.58 -13.33 13.94
N PHE A 68 0.36 -13.09 14.40
CA PHE A 68 -0.69 -12.45 13.61
C PHE A 68 -0.34 -10.99 13.28
N GLU A 69 0.13 -10.24 14.28
CA GLU A 69 0.63 -8.87 14.08
C GLU A 69 1.82 -8.85 13.11
N MET A 70 2.70 -9.85 13.17
CA MET A 70 3.85 -9.98 12.27
C MET A 70 3.47 -10.17 10.82
N LEU A 71 2.41 -10.94 10.57
CA LEU A 71 1.83 -11.10 9.24
C LEU A 71 1.29 -9.77 8.69
N GLY A 72 1.08 -8.76 9.54
CA GLY A 72 0.66 -7.42 9.15
C GLY A 72 -0.82 -7.33 8.82
N ILE A 73 -1.60 -8.28 9.36
CA ILE A 73 -3.04 -8.37 9.22
C ILE A 73 -3.63 -7.39 10.24
N SER A 74 -4.49 -6.48 9.78
CA SER A 74 -5.22 -5.61 10.70
C SER A 74 -6.28 -6.42 11.47
N GLU A 75 -6.90 -5.82 12.49
CA GLU A 75 -7.94 -6.51 13.28
C GLU A 75 -9.18 -6.89 12.46
N ASP A 76 -9.43 -6.17 11.36
CA ASP A 76 -10.56 -6.39 10.45
C ASP A 76 -10.17 -7.20 9.19
N ASP A 77 -8.88 -7.52 9.02
CA ASP A 77 -8.40 -8.33 7.90
C ASP A 77 -8.40 -9.82 8.25
N GLU A 78 -8.49 -10.66 7.23
CA GLU A 78 -8.48 -12.10 7.36
C GLU A 78 -7.21 -12.69 6.76
N LEU A 79 -6.70 -13.76 7.38
CA LEU A 79 -5.54 -14.49 6.88
C LEU A 79 -5.96 -15.54 5.87
N VAL A 80 -5.53 -15.42 4.62
CA VAL A 80 -5.71 -16.49 3.63
C VAL A 80 -4.86 -17.70 4.03
N ILE A 81 -5.51 -18.84 4.29
CA ILE A 81 -4.87 -20.06 4.81
C ILE A 81 -3.73 -20.53 3.90
N ASP A 82 -3.97 -20.54 2.58
CA ASP A 82 -2.96 -20.95 1.60
C ASP A 82 -1.75 -20.01 1.56
N GLU A 83 -1.94 -18.72 1.81
CA GLU A 83 -0.83 -17.77 1.90
C GLU A 83 0.02 -18.04 3.15
N PHE A 84 -0.63 -18.26 4.29
CA PHE A 84 0.06 -18.58 5.54
C PHE A 84 0.94 -19.82 5.41
N ILE A 85 0.39 -20.91 4.87
CA ILE A 85 1.10 -22.17 4.67
C ILE A 85 2.30 -21.99 3.74
N ASN A 86 2.12 -21.25 2.64
CA ASN A 86 3.21 -20.94 1.72
C ASN A 86 4.31 -20.11 2.38
N MET A 87 3.97 -19.17 3.27
CA MET A 87 4.95 -18.41 4.05
C MET A 87 5.77 -19.33 4.96
N CYS A 88 5.11 -20.23 5.69
CA CYS A 88 5.76 -21.23 6.54
C CYS A 88 6.72 -22.14 5.75
N LEU A 89 6.31 -22.59 4.56
CA LEU A 89 7.13 -23.42 3.69
C LEU A 89 8.38 -22.68 3.17
N ARG A 90 8.20 -21.44 2.69
CA ARG A 90 9.30 -20.61 2.19
C ARG A 90 10.32 -20.35 3.28
N ALA A 91 9.86 -20.03 4.47
CA ALA A 91 10.75 -19.82 5.59
C ALA A 91 11.52 -21.10 5.96
N LYS A 92 10.86 -22.27 6.04
CA LYS A 92 11.54 -23.56 6.31
C LYS A 92 12.63 -23.91 5.28
N THR A 93 12.47 -23.46 4.04
CA THR A 93 13.46 -23.71 2.95
C THR A 93 14.60 -22.69 2.92
N LEU A 94 14.40 -21.49 3.47
CA LEU A 94 15.35 -20.37 3.41
C LEU A 94 16.11 -20.16 4.73
N THR A 95 15.57 -20.58 5.87
CA THR A 95 16.19 -20.39 7.19
C THR A 95 16.69 -21.71 7.75
N ARG A 96 17.83 -21.66 8.47
CA ARG A 96 18.11 -22.69 9.47
C ARG A 96 16.94 -22.71 10.46
N PRO A 97 16.65 -23.82 11.17
CA PRO A 97 15.47 -23.98 12.04
C PRO A 97 15.21 -22.90 13.10
N VAL A 98 16.09 -21.91 13.24
CA VAL A 98 16.22 -21.06 14.41
C VAL A 98 15.45 -19.75 14.30
N ASP A 99 14.91 -19.31 13.14
CA ASP A 99 14.07 -18.10 13.19
C ASP A 99 13.12 -17.85 12.00
N LEU A 100 12.03 -18.62 11.94
CA LEU A 100 10.89 -18.37 11.05
C LEU A 100 10.27 -16.98 11.31
N GLN A 101 10.23 -16.58 12.57
CA GLN A 101 9.69 -15.31 13.03
C GLN A 101 10.47 -14.13 12.42
N SER A 102 11.81 -14.12 12.54
CA SER A 102 12.65 -13.10 11.89
C SER A 102 12.48 -13.06 10.36
N PHE A 103 12.29 -14.21 9.71
CA PHE A 103 12.05 -14.25 8.27
C PHE A 103 10.72 -13.58 7.91
N MET A 104 9.64 -13.87 8.62
CA MET A 104 8.32 -13.27 8.37
C MET A 104 8.36 -11.75 8.57
N GLN A 105 9.02 -11.26 9.64
CA GLN A 105 9.25 -9.83 9.84
C GLN A 105 10.02 -9.19 8.68
N GLN A 106 11.11 -9.84 8.24
CA GLN A 106 11.91 -9.32 7.13
C GLN A 106 11.12 -9.33 5.81
N SER A 107 10.36 -10.39 5.55
CA SER A 107 9.49 -10.51 4.38
C SER A 107 8.45 -9.39 4.34
N ARG A 108 7.80 -9.11 5.47
CA ARG A 108 6.87 -7.98 5.59
C ARG A 108 7.55 -6.64 5.34
N ARG A 109 8.68 -6.37 6.02
CA ARG A 109 9.45 -5.13 5.81
C ARG A 109 9.80 -4.93 4.35
N ASN A 110 10.18 -6.00 3.66
CA ASN A 110 10.45 -5.96 2.22
C ASN A 110 9.18 -5.61 1.45
N THR A 111 8.07 -6.32 1.68
CA THR A 111 6.77 -6.03 1.02
C THR A 111 6.33 -4.59 1.22
N ASP A 112 6.41 -4.06 2.43
CA ASP A 112 6.03 -2.69 2.76
C ASP A 112 6.95 -1.66 2.08
N GLN A 113 8.26 -1.92 2.04
CA GLN A 113 9.21 -1.08 1.32
C GLN A 113 8.94 -1.08 -0.19
N PHE A 114 8.65 -2.25 -0.77
CA PHE A 114 8.27 -2.36 -2.18
C PHE A 114 6.98 -1.62 -2.48
N ARG A 115 5.92 -1.79 -1.66
CA ARG A 115 4.64 -1.08 -1.85
C ARG A 115 4.84 0.44 -1.81
N ARG A 116 5.57 0.95 -0.80
CA ARG A 116 5.89 2.39 -0.72
C ARG A 116 6.68 2.88 -1.94
N GLY A 117 7.65 2.09 -2.40
CA GLY A 117 8.43 2.39 -3.60
C GLY A 117 7.56 2.46 -4.86
N LEU A 118 6.62 1.52 -5.03
CA LEU A 118 5.68 1.50 -6.15
C LEU A 118 4.75 2.73 -6.12
N THR A 119 4.17 3.07 -4.97
CA THR A 119 3.31 4.27 -4.84
C THR A 119 4.07 5.57 -5.14
N GLU A 120 5.34 5.67 -4.74
CA GLU A 120 6.17 6.83 -5.10
C GLU A 120 6.48 6.86 -6.60
N ILE A 121 6.73 5.71 -7.23
CA ILE A 121 6.93 5.62 -8.68
C ILE A 121 5.65 6.05 -9.43
N GLU A 122 4.49 5.53 -9.02
CA GLU A 122 3.19 5.93 -9.59
C GLU A 122 2.97 7.45 -9.48
N SER A 123 3.19 8.01 -8.29
CA SER A 123 3.06 9.45 -8.06
C SER A 123 4.05 10.26 -8.91
N ARG A 124 5.27 9.77 -9.13
CA ARG A 124 6.26 10.41 -10.02
C ARG A 124 5.83 10.36 -11.47
N ILE A 125 5.27 9.24 -11.93
CA ILE A 125 4.75 9.07 -13.29
C ILE A 125 3.61 10.06 -13.52
N GLU A 126 2.67 10.17 -12.58
CA GLU A 126 1.54 11.10 -12.68
C GLU A 126 2.01 12.56 -12.73
N ARG A 127 2.95 12.94 -11.86
CA ARG A 127 3.57 14.28 -11.89
C ARG A 127 4.30 14.56 -13.21
N LEU A 128 4.95 13.57 -13.81
CA LEU A 128 5.59 13.71 -15.12
C LEU A 128 4.55 13.87 -16.23
N GLY A 129 3.43 13.13 -16.18
CA GLY A 129 2.31 13.28 -17.11
C GLY A 129 1.78 14.72 -17.14
N VAL A 130 1.46 15.29 -15.97
CA VAL A 130 1.00 16.69 -15.85
C VAL A 130 2.03 17.68 -16.41
N LYS A 131 3.33 17.47 -16.14
CA LYS A 131 4.39 18.34 -16.67
C LYS A 131 4.49 18.26 -18.19
N ILE A 132 4.42 17.07 -18.77
CA ILE A 132 4.44 16.87 -20.22
C ILE A 132 3.23 17.54 -20.86
N GLU A 133 2.02 17.36 -20.32
CA GLU A 133 0.81 18.01 -20.83
C GLU A 133 0.92 19.54 -20.79
N SER A 134 1.46 20.09 -19.70
CA SER A 134 1.69 21.53 -19.55
C SER A 134 2.74 22.07 -20.53
N ALA A 135 3.75 21.27 -20.87
CA ALA A 135 4.80 21.63 -21.82
C ALA A 135 4.35 21.53 -23.28
N LEU A 136 3.42 20.61 -23.59
CA LEU A 136 2.83 20.43 -24.92
C LEU A 136 1.73 21.45 -25.23
N HIS A 137 1.04 21.98 -24.20
CA HIS A 137 0.06 23.06 -24.34
C HIS A 137 0.51 24.33 -23.61
N PRO A 138 1.62 24.98 -24.04
CA PRO A 138 2.01 26.25 -23.45
C PRO A 138 0.88 27.25 -23.70
N LYS A 139 0.19 27.66 -22.64
CA LYS A 139 -0.83 28.71 -22.71
C LYS A 139 -0.19 29.89 -23.43
N SER A 140 -0.69 30.18 -24.63
CA SER A 140 -0.25 31.29 -25.46
C SER A 140 -0.56 32.59 -24.71
N THR A 141 0.40 33.06 -23.90
CA THR A 141 0.37 34.41 -23.33
C THR A 141 0.69 35.37 -24.45
N ARG A 142 -0.35 35.77 -25.19
CA ARG A 142 -0.33 36.94 -26.07
C ARG A 142 -1.35 37.94 -25.53
N SER A 143 -0.94 39.22 -25.51
CA SER A 143 -1.65 40.44 -25.10
C SER A 143 -1.34 40.89 -23.66
N HIS A 144 -0.74 42.05 -23.39
CA HIS A 144 -0.86 43.36 -24.03
C HIS A 144 0.47 44.10 -24.17
N ALA A 145 0.84 44.47 -25.39
CA ALA A 145 1.62 45.67 -25.66
C ALA A 145 0.63 46.72 -26.21
N ALA A 146 0.05 47.53 -25.32
CA ALA A 146 -0.72 48.71 -25.72
C ALA A 146 0.29 49.80 -26.10
N ARG A 147 0.49 49.94 -27.42
CA ARG A 147 1.35 50.94 -28.05
C ARG A 147 0.63 52.29 -28.01
N THR A 148 1.30 53.27 -27.45
CA THR A 148 0.98 54.69 -27.41
C THR A 148 0.71 55.22 -28.82
N GLU A 149 -0.47 55.79 -29.07
CA GLU A 149 -0.70 56.65 -30.25
C GLU A 149 -1.02 58.08 -29.82
N HIS A 150 -0.17 58.96 -30.31
CA HIS A 150 -0.16 60.41 -30.17
C HIS A 150 -1.44 61.07 -30.74
N ARG A 151 -2.08 61.97 -29.98
CA ARG A 151 -2.95 63.04 -30.52
C ARG A 151 -2.11 64.30 -30.76
N PRO A 152 -2.15 64.95 -31.93
CA PRO A 152 -1.67 66.32 -32.07
C PRO A 152 -2.77 67.32 -31.69
N HIS A 153 -2.34 68.45 -31.12
CA HIS A 153 -3.13 69.49 -30.49
C HIS A 153 -2.75 70.85 -31.10
N THR A 154 -3.67 71.57 -31.74
CA THR A 154 -3.66 73.03 -32.05
C THR A 154 -5.00 73.37 -32.72
N MET A 155 -5.73 74.49 -32.56
CA MET A 155 -5.70 75.69 -31.71
C MET A 155 -7.11 76.32 -31.85
N ARG A 156 -7.86 76.52 -30.75
CA ARG A 156 -8.34 77.81 -30.19
C ARG A 156 -9.12 78.77 -31.11
N VAL A 157 -10.40 78.99 -30.78
CA VAL A 157 -11.00 80.34 -30.66
C VAL A 157 -12.02 80.34 -29.50
N MET A 158 -12.00 81.40 -28.70
CA MET A 158 -12.82 81.76 -27.51
C MET A 158 -13.44 83.14 -27.82
N PRO A 159 -14.22 83.81 -26.94
CA PRO A 159 -15.23 83.40 -25.93
C PRO A 159 -16.52 84.26 -26.06
N GLU A 160 -17.52 84.13 -25.17
CA GLU A 160 -18.09 85.28 -24.40
C GLU A 160 -19.28 84.90 -23.49
N SER A 161 -19.17 85.34 -22.22
CA SER A 161 -20.15 86.07 -21.39
C SER A 161 -21.56 85.48 -21.17
N ALA A 162 -22.20 85.43 -19.99
CA ALA A 162 -21.96 85.74 -18.58
C ALA A 162 -23.30 85.38 -17.84
N PRO A 163 -23.39 85.43 -16.49
CA PRO A 163 -24.31 84.61 -15.67
C PRO A 163 -25.57 85.36 -15.19
N SER A 164 -26.53 84.63 -14.59
CA SER A 164 -27.52 85.11 -13.59
C SER A 164 -28.24 83.87 -13.01
N GLY A 165 -28.23 83.55 -11.72
CA GLY A 165 -28.85 84.30 -10.61
C GLY A 165 -30.18 83.59 -10.23
N ILE A 166 -30.18 82.67 -9.26
CA ILE A 166 -30.63 82.83 -7.85
C ILE A 166 -32.16 82.63 -7.62
N GLN A 167 -32.48 81.64 -6.74
CA GLN A 167 -33.63 81.49 -5.79
C GLN A 167 -35.09 81.49 -6.33
N GLN A 168 -36.11 80.88 -5.71
CA GLN A 168 -36.34 80.45 -4.32
C GLN A 168 -37.56 79.49 -4.27
N ASP A 169 -37.63 78.70 -3.20
CA ASP A 169 -38.81 77.96 -2.70
C ASP A 169 -40.08 78.82 -2.55
N TYR A 170 -41.25 78.22 -2.80
CA TYR A 170 -42.39 78.11 -1.88
C TYR A 170 -43.42 77.10 -2.39
#